data_AF-M6FFT7-F1
#
_entry.id   AF-M6FFT7-F1
#
_cell.length_a   1.000
_cell.length_b   1.000
_cell.length_c   1.000
_cell.angle_alpha   90.00
_cell.angle_beta   90.00
_cell.angle_gamma   90.00
#
_symmetry.space_group_name_H-M   'P 1'
#
loop_
_entity.id
_entity.type
_entity.pdbx_description
1 polymer ?
#
loop_
_entity_poly.entity_id
_entity_poly.type
_entity_poly.pdbx_seq_one_letter_code
_entity_poly.pdbx_strand_id
1 'polypeptide(L)'
;MKLDAFFSKIRSLFVNPLLIIPLFILLYAFSSFLIWKKYDWNPSSQINFGMQFVVQNAAETPKGAIVFLGRPGDLGAGYDGQIFYYYSRMLSEFNLNWPKGFEENIRASRIGYPLFVSVFGWFGTWGTVFGMYFLNLVLVLISWFLLRDLCGEKHRIYSSLYLFSPFLLGSYSLLVCDAVLTGFLVITFWFYKKEKRIWFSLFGGISILTKEQALFLLFPLGIEALSKKKWKDAVIIVSTLFVPFLWAVFLRTQFPNWSPARFTDFFTPLDGLIGYWKEINHPSMVFFLQAPNFETGLILFAKKFSRVPIFILFAVGLFILSSGNWKKGIAERLAFFLVMFSIFSAGYVLYWSSYENVSRMFTVSTAFLIFWKLEDDSISDFAYWIVTGSIVFIFLLKLTFISSALPYEIWK
;
A
#
# COMPACT_ATOMS: atom_id res chain seq x y z
N MET A 1 21.76 33.22 1.69
CA MET A 1 20.76 34.25 1.31
C MET A 1 19.93 33.91 0.07
N LYS A 2 20.50 33.74 -1.15
CA LYS A 2 19.71 33.33 -2.33
C LYS A 2 19.16 31.90 -2.27
N LEU A 3 19.94 30.98 -1.70
CA LEU A 3 19.56 29.56 -1.56
C LEU A 3 18.44 29.37 -0.52
N ASP A 4 18.51 30.08 0.61
CA ASP A 4 17.50 30.04 1.66
C ASP A 4 16.15 30.60 1.19
N ALA A 5 16.19 31.68 0.40
CA ALA A 5 15.01 32.25 -0.23
C ALA A 5 14.36 31.27 -1.25
N PHE A 6 15.17 30.53 -2.00
CA PHE A 6 14.70 29.51 -2.93
C PHE A 6 14.02 28.33 -2.21
N PHE A 7 14.65 27.77 -1.18
CA PHE A 7 14.05 26.69 -0.38
C PHE A 7 12.80 27.15 0.36
N SER A 8 12.77 28.38 0.86
CA SER A 8 11.58 28.97 1.48
C SER A 8 10.42 29.08 0.48
N LYS A 9 10.71 29.50 -0.76
CA LYS A 9 9.71 29.59 -1.84
C LYS A 9 9.20 28.22 -2.28
N ILE A 10 10.07 27.21 -2.39
CA ILE A 10 9.63 25.83 -2.67
C ILE A 10 8.73 25.33 -1.53
N ARG A 11 9.13 25.55 -0.28
CA ARG A 11 8.33 25.14 0.88
C ARG A 11 6.95 25.80 0.88
N SER A 12 6.85 27.09 0.57
CA SER A 12 5.56 27.77 0.55
C SER A 12 4.63 27.24 -0.53
N LEU A 13 5.17 26.89 -1.71
CA LEU A 13 4.42 26.22 -2.78
C LEU A 13 3.93 24.84 -2.34
N PHE A 14 4.81 24.02 -1.77
CA PHE A 14 4.48 22.67 -1.30
C PHE A 14 3.53 22.68 -0.11
N VAL A 15 3.34 23.80 0.58
CA VAL A 15 2.37 23.91 1.65
C VAL A 15 1.00 24.38 1.12
N ASN A 16 0.90 24.98 -0.07
CA ASN A 16 -0.36 25.53 -0.59
C ASN A 16 -1.33 24.44 -1.08
N PRO A 17 -2.51 24.24 -0.44
CA PRO A 17 -3.52 23.27 -0.89
C PRO A 17 -4.00 23.49 -2.33
N LEU A 18 -4.13 24.76 -2.75
CA LEU A 18 -4.63 25.11 -4.08
C LEU A 18 -3.67 24.69 -5.19
N LEU A 19 -2.40 24.48 -4.87
CA LEU A 19 -1.41 23.95 -5.81
C LEU A 19 -1.28 22.43 -5.68
N ILE A 20 -1.19 21.93 -4.45
CA ILE A 20 -0.84 20.54 -4.19
C ILE A 20 -1.98 19.58 -4.53
N ILE A 21 -3.24 19.96 -4.28
CA ILE A 21 -4.39 19.10 -4.61
C ILE A 21 -4.50 18.89 -6.12
N PRO A 22 -4.48 19.94 -6.98
CA PRO A 22 -4.47 19.72 -8.43
C PRO A 22 -3.28 18.89 -8.92
N LEU A 23 -2.07 19.13 -8.39
CA LEU A 23 -0.89 18.33 -8.76
C LEU A 23 -1.04 16.85 -8.38
N PHE A 24 -1.60 16.57 -7.20
CA PHE A 24 -1.93 15.21 -6.78
C PHE A 24 -2.93 14.57 -7.74
N ILE A 25 -4.05 15.25 -8.06
CA ILE A 25 -5.06 14.73 -8.98
C ILE A 25 -4.45 14.46 -10.37
N LEU A 26 -3.67 15.41 -10.89
CA LEU A 26 -2.99 15.27 -12.17
C LEU A 26 -2.03 14.08 -12.18
N LEU A 27 -1.25 13.87 -11.13
CA LEU A 27 -0.32 12.76 -11.02
C LEU A 27 -1.05 11.40 -11.05
N TYR A 28 -2.10 11.24 -10.25
CA TYR A 28 -2.86 9.99 -10.17
C TYR A 28 -3.64 9.73 -11.45
N ALA A 29 -4.27 10.76 -12.02
CA ALA A 29 -4.93 10.67 -13.32
C ALA A 29 -3.94 10.33 -14.44
N PHE A 30 -2.76 10.93 -14.43
CA PHE A 30 -1.70 10.62 -15.39
C PHE A 30 -1.21 9.17 -15.27
N SER A 31 -1.05 8.66 -14.04
CA SER A 31 -0.76 7.24 -13.83
C SER A 31 -1.84 6.33 -14.41
N SER A 32 -3.13 6.63 -14.19
CA SER A 32 -4.23 5.87 -14.78
C SER A 32 -4.24 5.96 -16.29
N PHE A 33 -4.06 7.16 -16.84
CA PHE A 33 -3.96 7.40 -18.29
C PHE A 33 -2.87 6.54 -18.93
N LEU A 34 -1.67 6.51 -18.35
CA LEU A 34 -0.55 5.71 -18.86
C LEU A 34 -0.83 4.19 -18.82
N ILE A 35 -1.63 3.72 -17.86
CA ILE A 35 -2.01 2.32 -17.76
C ILE A 35 -3.13 2.00 -18.75
N TRP A 36 -4.23 2.75 -18.72
CA TRP A 36 -5.41 2.50 -19.56
C TRP A 36 -5.08 2.57 -21.05
N LYS A 37 -4.20 3.48 -21.46
CA LYS A 37 -3.74 3.59 -22.85
C LYS A 37 -3.18 2.27 -23.41
N LYS A 38 -2.65 1.38 -22.57
CA LYS A 38 -2.07 0.09 -22.98
C LYS A 38 -3.10 -1.02 -23.17
N TYR A 39 -4.32 -0.78 -22.70
CA TYR A 39 -5.39 -1.77 -22.59
C TYR A 39 -6.72 -1.16 -23.05
N ASP A 40 -6.74 -0.62 -24.28
CA ASP A 40 -7.93 -0.07 -24.94
C ASP A 40 -8.73 0.95 -24.12
N TRP A 41 -8.03 1.81 -23.39
CA TRP A 41 -8.63 2.85 -22.53
C TRP A 41 -9.53 2.28 -21.42
N ASN A 42 -9.31 1.03 -21.04
CA ASN A 42 -10.21 0.32 -20.17
C ASN A 42 -9.79 0.40 -18.69
N PRO A 43 -10.65 0.93 -17.79
CA PRO A 43 -10.29 1.13 -16.39
C PRO A 43 -10.18 -0.17 -15.58
N SER A 44 -10.71 -1.29 -16.07
CA SER A 44 -10.56 -2.59 -15.40
C SER A 44 -9.13 -3.12 -15.41
N SER A 45 -8.26 -2.60 -16.29
CA SER A 45 -6.85 -3.00 -16.41
C SER A 45 -6.06 -2.85 -15.11
N GLN A 46 -6.39 -1.88 -14.25
CA GLN A 46 -5.73 -1.71 -12.95
C GLN A 46 -6.21 -2.68 -11.86
N ILE A 47 -7.39 -3.30 -12.02
CA ILE A 47 -7.84 -4.39 -11.13
C ILE A 47 -7.00 -5.64 -11.36
N ASN A 48 -6.55 -5.80 -12.61
CA ASN A 48 -5.67 -6.87 -13.04
C ASN A 48 -6.34 -8.25 -12.87
N PHE A 49 -7.46 -8.45 -13.57
CA PHE A 49 -8.21 -9.70 -13.57
C PHE A 49 -7.42 -10.82 -14.24
N GLY A 50 -7.19 -11.93 -13.53
CA GLY A 50 -6.52 -13.09 -14.09
C GLY A 50 -7.50 -14.07 -14.73
N MET A 51 -7.17 -14.61 -15.89
CA MET A 51 -8.00 -15.57 -16.62
C MET A 51 -8.47 -16.73 -15.74
N GLN A 52 -7.56 -17.30 -14.93
CA GLN A 52 -7.87 -18.41 -14.04
C GLN A 52 -9.00 -18.09 -13.04
N PHE A 53 -9.06 -16.85 -12.55
CA PHE A 53 -10.06 -16.43 -11.57
C PHE A 53 -11.35 -15.95 -12.24
N VAL A 54 -11.25 -15.32 -13.41
CA VAL A 54 -12.39 -14.88 -14.21
C VAL A 54 -13.26 -16.05 -14.62
N VAL A 55 -12.69 -17.15 -15.13
CA VAL A 55 -13.46 -18.33 -15.53
C VAL A 55 -14.29 -18.90 -14.36
N GLN A 56 -13.74 -18.85 -13.14
CA GLN A 56 -14.42 -19.36 -11.94
C GLN A 56 -15.49 -18.40 -11.38
N ASN A 57 -15.41 -17.11 -11.73
CA ASN A 57 -16.28 -16.04 -11.23
C ASN A 57 -16.94 -15.25 -12.38
N ALA A 58 -17.21 -15.93 -13.50
CA ALA A 58 -17.60 -15.34 -14.78
C ALA A 58 -18.82 -14.40 -14.70
N ALA A 59 -19.79 -14.74 -13.85
CA ALA A 59 -21.00 -13.95 -13.65
C ALA A 59 -20.72 -12.57 -13.02
N GLU A 60 -19.69 -12.49 -12.18
CA GLU A 60 -19.31 -11.26 -11.49
C GLU A 60 -18.31 -10.40 -12.27
N THR A 61 -17.63 -10.98 -13.26
CA THR A 61 -16.67 -10.25 -14.09
C THR A 61 -17.41 -9.30 -15.04
N PRO A 62 -17.07 -7.98 -15.07
CA PRO A 62 -17.71 -7.06 -15.99
C PRO A 62 -17.50 -7.47 -17.45
N LYS A 63 -18.58 -7.49 -18.24
CA LYS A 63 -18.45 -7.59 -19.70
C LYS A 63 -17.65 -6.41 -20.24
N GLY A 64 -16.74 -6.70 -21.15
CA GLY A 64 -15.77 -5.75 -21.67
C GLY A 64 -14.56 -5.53 -20.77
N ALA A 65 -14.38 -6.26 -19.66
CA ALA A 65 -13.20 -6.10 -18.81
C ALA A 65 -11.93 -6.66 -19.47
N ILE A 66 -10.78 -6.10 -19.11
CA ILE A 66 -9.45 -6.60 -19.51
C ILE A 66 -9.10 -7.78 -18.62
N VAL A 67 -8.82 -8.92 -19.24
CA VAL A 67 -8.46 -10.17 -18.57
C VAL A 67 -7.08 -10.60 -19.01
N PHE A 68 -6.17 -10.73 -18.06
CA PHE A 68 -4.78 -11.09 -18.28
C PHE A 68 -4.62 -12.60 -18.43
N LEU A 69 -3.99 -13.02 -19.52
CA LEU A 69 -3.80 -14.44 -19.87
C LEU A 69 -2.60 -15.08 -19.15
N GLY A 70 -1.70 -14.26 -18.61
CA GLY A 70 -0.44 -14.71 -18.01
C GLY A 70 0.67 -14.95 -19.02
N ARG A 71 1.78 -15.51 -18.53
CA ARG A 71 2.95 -15.89 -19.34
C ARG A 71 3.35 -17.33 -19.01
N PRO A 72 4.08 -18.05 -19.88
CA PRO A 72 4.60 -19.38 -19.52
C PRO A 72 5.41 -19.30 -18.20
N GLY A 73 4.98 -20.04 -17.18
CA GLY A 73 5.55 -20.00 -15.82
C GLY A 73 4.90 -19.02 -14.84
N ASP A 74 3.94 -18.21 -15.29
CA ASP A 74 3.15 -17.26 -14.49
C ASP A 74 1.67 -17.47 -14.84
N LEU A 75 0.97 -18.25 -14.01
CA LEU A 75 -0.33 -18.89 -14.25
C LEU A 75 -1.49 -17.89 -14.44
N GLY A 76 -1.48 -17.02 -15.45
CA GLY A 76 -2.61 -16.08 -15.68
C GLY A 76 -3.03 -15.33 -14.42
N ALA A 77 -2.10 -15.20 -13.46
CA ALA A 77 -2.44 -14.95 -12.08
C ALA A 77 -2.54 -13.44 -11.99
N GLY A 78 -3.77 -12.95 -12.16
CA GLY A 78 -4.08 -11.54 -11.94
C GLY A 78 -3.58 -11.10 -10.57
N TYR A 79 -3.66 -9.80 -10.30
CA TYR A 79 -3.09 -9.24 -9.09
C TYR A 79 -4.09 -9.19 -7.92
N ASP A 80 -3.64 -8.77 -6.73
CA ASP A 80 -4.47 -8.70 -5.51
C ASP A 80 -5.75 -7.85 -5.69
N GLY A 81 -5.79 -6.90 -6.64
CA GLY A 81 -6.96 -6.05 -6.91
C GLY A 81 -8.23 -6.85 -7.21
N GLN A 82 -8.14 -7.93 -7.99
CA GLN A 82 -9.29 -8.78 -8.32
C GLN A 82 -9.92 -9.46 -7.09
N ILE A 83 -9.12 -9.76 -6.05
CA ILE A 83 -9.62 -10.36 -4.81
C ILE A 83 -10.58 -9.37 -4.16
N PHE A 84 -10.14 -8.13 -4.00
CA PHE A 84 -10.97 -7.10 -3.37
C PHE A 84 -12.20 -6.78 -4.20
N TYR A 85 -12.08 -6.83 -5.52
CA TYR A 85 -13.22 -6.72 -6.43
C TYR A 85 -14.27 -7.81 -6.17
N TYR A 86 -13.92 -9.10 -6.27
CA TYR A 86 -14.91 -10.18 -6.14
C TYR A 86 -15.49 -10.26 -4.73
N TYR A 87 -14.70 -10.03 -3.69
CA TYR A 87 -15.22 -9.99 -2.32
C TYR A 87 -16.21 -8.82 -2.13
N SER A 88 -16.00 -7.68 -2.80
CA SER A 88 -16.95 -6.57 -2.74
C SER A 88 -18.25 -6.86 -3.49
N ARG A 89 -18.20 -7.63 -4.59
CA ARG A 89 -19.37 -8.11 -5.32
C ARG A 89 -20.27 -9.00 -4.46
N MET A 90 -19.67 -9.99 -3.81
CA MET A 90 -20.35 -10.87 -2.85
C MET A 90 -21.13 -10.07 -1.78
N LEU A 91 -20.53 -9.00 -1.25
CA LEU A 91 -21.18 -8.14 -0.25
C LEU A 91 -22.31 -7.28 -0.86
N SER A 92 -22.12 -6.80 -2.10
CA SER A 92 -23.08 -5.94 -2.79
C SER A 92 -24.40 -6.65 -3.08
N GLU A 93 -24.34 -7.95 -3.34
CA GLU A 93 -25.50 -8.79 -3.70
C GLU A 93 -26.18 -9.44 -2.50
N PHE A 94 -25.65 -9.23 -1.29
CA PHE A 94 -26.18 -9.78 -0.03
C PHE A 94 -26.36 -11.32 -0.04
N ASN A 95 -25.71 -12.03 -0.96
CA ASN A 95 -25.89 -13.46 -1.15
C ASN A 95 -24.79 -14.31 -0.47
N LEU A 96 -23.74 -13.67 0.07
CA LEU A 96 -22.58 -14.32 0.71
C LEU A 96 -21.99 -15.49 -0.12
N ASN A 97 -22.15 -15.42 -1.45
CA ASN A 97 -21.54 -16.37 -2.37
C ASN A 97 -20.05 -16.06 -2.48
N TRP A 98 -19.25 -16.76 -1.68
CA TRP A 98 -17.81 -16.50 -1.60
C TRP A 98 -17.10 -16.69 -2.95
N PRO A 99 -16.21 -15.75 -3.33
CA PRO A 99 -15.46 -15.84 -4.57
C PRO A 99 -14.62 -17.11 -4.66
N LYS A 100 -14.65 -17.77 -5.81
CA LYS A 100 -13.96 -19.05 -6.05
C LYS A 100 -12.51 -18.85 -6.46
N GLY A 101 -11.66 -19.79 -6.05
CA GLY A 101 -10.24 -19.84 -6.41
C GLY A 101 -9.31 -19.07 -5.46
N PHE A 102 -9.84 -18.42 -4.42
CA PHE A 102 -9.05 -17.66 -3.46
C PHE A 102 -8.97 -18.37 -2.11
N GLU A 103 -7.79 -18.35 -1.48
CA GLU A 103 -7.59 -18.94 -0.16
C GLU A 103 -8.38 -18.19 0.93
N GLU A 104 -9.34 -18.87 1.56
CA GLU A 104 -10.29 -18.25 2.49
C GLU A 104 -9.60 -17.80 3.79
N ASN A 105 -8.60 -18.56 4.26
CA ASN A 105 -7.87 -18.27 5.51
C ASN A 105 -7.28 -16.85 5.54
N ILE A 106 -6.65 -16.45 4.44
CA ILE A 106 -5.95 -15.16 4.35
C ILE A 106 -6.85 -14.09 3.73
N ARG A 107 -7.64 -14.43 2.71
CA ARG A 107 -8.35 -13.41 1.93
C ARG A 107 -9.68 -13.01 2.55
N ALA A 108 -10.40 -13.94 3.18
CA ALA A 108 -11.69 -13.62 3.81
C ALA A 108 -11.56 -12.76 5.08
N SER A 109 -10.40 -12.78 5.73
CA SER A 109 -10.12 -11.89 6.87
C SER A 109 -9.98 -10.41 6.47
N ARG A 110 -9.62 -10.13 5.20
CA ARG A 110 -9.36 -8.78 4.67
C ARG A 110 -10.60 -8.12 4.07
N ILE A 111 -11.70 -8.10 4.82
CA ILE A 111 -13.00 -7.58 4.34
C ILE A 111 -13.10 -6.05 4.37
N GLY A 112 -12.20 -5.36 5.06
CA GLY A 112 -12.28 -3.92 5.30
C GLY A 112 -12.37 -3.10 4.01
N TYR A 113 -11.46 -3.30 3.05
CA TYR A 113 -11.55 -2.61 1.76
C TYR A 113 -12.78 -3.02 0.92
N PRO A 114 -13.06 -4.32 0.71
CA PRO A 114 -14.28 -4.78 0.03
C PRO A 114 -15.58 -4.22 0.59
N LEU A 115 -15.68 -4.07 1.92
CA LEU A 115 -16.87 -3.57 2.59
C LEU A 115 -17.27 -2.18 2.09
N PHE A 116 -16.32 -1.25 2.00
CA PHE A 116 -16.60 0.10 1.53
C PHE A 116 -16.76 0.18 0.01
N VAL A 117 -16.07 -0.69 -0.75
CA VAL A 117 -16.27 -0.78 -2.21
C VAL A 117 -17.66 -1.31 -2.55
N SER A 118 -18.23 -2.20 -1.73
CA SER A 118 -19.51 -2.86 -2.00
C SER A 118 -20.69 -1.89 -2.17
N VAL A 119 -20.64 -0.72 -1.53
CA VAL A 119 -21.66 0.33 -1.70
C VAL A 119 -21.78 0.76 -3.17
N PHE A 120 -20.66 0.74 -3.91
CA PHE A 120 -20.64 1.06 -5.34
C PHE A 120 -21.09 -0.11 -6.22
N GLY A 121 -21.04 -1.34 -5.70
CA GLY A 121 -21.49 -2.52 -6.43
C GLY A 121 -23.00 -2.60 -6.62
N TRP A 122 -23.78 -1.78 -5.89
CA TRP A 122 -25.21 -1.57 -6.17
C TRP A 122 -25.45 -0.96 -7.56
N PHE A 123 -24.44 -0.28 -8.13
CA PHE A 123 -24.47 0.24 -9.50
C PHE A 123 -23.90 -0.77 -10.53
N GLY A 124 -23.81 -2.05 -10.15
CA GLY A 124 -23.36 -3.15 -11.00
C GLY A 124 -21.84 -3.42 -10.97
N THR A 125 -21.42 -4.30 -11.87
CA THR A 125 -20.03 -4.78 -11.95
C THR A 125 -19.04 -3.64 -12.26
N TRP A 126 -19.40 -2.71 -13.15
CA TRP A 126 -18.62 -1.50 -13.42
C TRP A 126 -18.68 -0.47 -12.28
N GLY A 127 -19.80 -0.35 -11.58
CA GLY A 127 -19.89 0.49 -10.37
C GLY A 127 -18.83 0.09 -9.33
N THR A 128 -18.63 -1.21 -9.16
CA THR A 128 -17.58 -1.78 -8.30
C THR A 128 -16.17 -1.34 -8.74
N VAL A 129 -15.87 -1.38 -10.06
CA VAL A 129 -14.58 -0.92 -10.62
C VAL A 129 -14.34 0.54 -10.24
N PHE A 130 -15.29 1.43 -10.51
CA PHE A 130 -15.15 2.85 -10.20
C PHE A 130 -15.12 3.13 -8.69
N GLY A 131 -15.84 2.33 -7.89
CA GLY A 131 -15.77 2.38 -6.43
C GLY A 131 -14.37 2.13 -5.88
N MET A 132 -13.63 1.19 -6.48
CA MET A 132 -12.24 0.93 -6.09
C MET A 132 -11.32 2.13 -6.35
N TYR A 133 -11.47 2.81 -7.49
CA TYR A 133 -10.75 4.05 -7.80
C TYR A 133 -11.12 5.17 -6.84
N PHE A 134 -12.41 5.43 -6.70
CA PHE A 134 -12.96 6.50 -5.90
C PHE A 134 -12.52 6.37 -4.44
N LEU A 135 -12.64 5.18 -3.86
CA LEU A 135 -12.31 4.94 -2.46
C LEU A 135 -10.81 5.15 -2.17
N ASN A 136 -9.91 4.71 -3.07
CA ASN A 136 -8.48 4.98 -2.92
C ASN A 136 -8.20 6.49 -2.91
N LEU A 137 -8.69 7.23 -3.92
CA LEU A 137 -8.44 8.67 -4.04
C LEU A 137 -9.02 9.46 -2.86
N VAL A 138 -10.26 9.16 -2.49
CA VAL A 138 -10.95 9.86 -1.40
C VAL A 138 -10.29 9.58 -0.05
N LEU A 139 -9.92 8.34 0.25
CA LEU A 139 -9.23 8.04 1.52
C LEU A 139 -7.83 8.65 1.58
N VAL A 140 -7.09 8.68 0.47
CA VAL A 140 -5.79 9.39 0.42
C VAL A 140 -5.97 10.89 0.67
N LEU A 141 -7.00 11.52 0.09
CA LEU A 141 -7.30 12.93 0.32
C LEU A 141 -7.78 13.23 1.75
N ILE A 142 -8.71 12.44 2.29
CA ILE A 142 -9.21 12.59 3.66
C ILE A 142 -8.04 12.44 4.65
N SER A 143 -7.26 11.36 4.51
CA SER A 143 -6.10 11.14 5.36
C SER A 143 -5.06 12.26 5.24
N TRP A 144 -4.87 12.84 4.05
CA TRP A 144 -4.01 14.01 3.89
C TRP A 144 -4.49 15.22 4.68
N PHE A 145 -5.79 15.57 4.63
CA PHE A 145 -6.33 16.69 5.41
C PHE A 145 -6.10 16.48 6.91
N LEU A 146 -6.34 15.26 7.41
CA LEU A 146 -6.12 14.91 8.81
C LEU A 146 -4.64 14.93 9.19
N LEU A 147 -3.77 14.40 8.34
CA LEU A 147 -2.32 14.43 8.57
C LEU A 147 -1.80 15.86 8.56
N ARG A 148 -2.31 16.71 7.66
CA ARG A 148 -1.99 18.13 7.59
C ARG A 148 -2.40 18.88 8.85
N ASP A 149 -3.56 18.56 9.42
CA ASP A 149 -3.99 19.08 10.73
C ASP A 149 -2.99 18.68 11.84
N LEU A 150 -2.58 17.40 11.90
CA LEU A 150 -1.57 16.95 12.87
C LEU A 150 -0.21 17.63 12.69
N CYS A 151 0.21 17.86 11.46
CA CYS A 151 1.48 18.52 11.13
C CYS A 151 1.57 19.98 11.61
N GLY A 152 0.44 20.65 11.85
CA GLY A 152 0.41 22.09 12.12
C GLY A 152 1.07 22.92 11.02
N GLU A 153 1.58 24.11 11.35
CA GLU A 153 2.29 24.99 10.40
C GLU A 153 3.74 24.55 10.18
N LYS A 154 4.41 24.16 11.27
CA LYS A 154 5.83 23.84 11.26
C LYS A 154 6.16 22.65 10.37
N HIS A 155 5.40 21.56 10.47
CA HIS A 155 5.67 20.29 9.77
C HIS A 155 4.77 20.09 8.55
N ARG A 156 4.10 21.14 8.08
CA ARG A 156 3.06 21.06 7.05
C ARG A 156 3.51 20.46 5.72
N ILE A 157 4.79 20.67 5.34
CA ILE A 157 5.37 20.13 4.11
C ILE A 157 5.31 18.60 4.06
N TYR A 158 5.43 17.92 5.21
CA TYR A 158 5.41 16.47 5.28
C TYR A 158 4.06 15.88 4.86
N SER A 159 2.95 16.57 5.15
CA SER A 159 1.64 16.17 4.62
C SER A 159 1.62 16.17 3.09
N SER A 160 2.29 17.11 2.44
CA SER A 160 2.36 17.11 0.97
C SER A 160 3.25 15.99 0.44
N LEU A 161 4.37 15.68 1.11
CA LEU A 161 5.20 14.52 0.76
C LEU A 161 4.44 13.20 0.88
N TYR A 162 3.48 13.11 1.81
CA TYR A 162 2.56 11.98 1.92
C TYR A 162 1.72 11.78 0.64
N LEU A 163 1.10 12.84 0.08
CA LEU A 163 0.29 12.74 -1.15
C LEU A 163 1.10 12.23 -2.36
N PHE A 164 2.38 12.63 -2.43
CA PHE A 164 3.30 12.23 -3.49
C PHE A 164 4.09 10.97 -3.16
N SER A 165 3.67 10.18 -2.17
CA SER A 165 4.31 8.90 -1.87
C SER A 165 4.21 7.96 -3.09
N PRO A 166 5.34 7.42 -3.59
CA PRO A 166 5.33 6.48 -4.71
C PRO A 166 4.60 5.19 -4.35
N PHE A 167 4.50 4.89 -3.06
CA PHE A 167 3.88 3.67 -2.55
C PHE A 167 2.36 3.77 -2.48
N LEU A 168 1.83 4.96 -2.19
CA LEU A 168 0.38 5.23 -2.33
C LEU A 168 0.00 5.20 -3.81
N LEU A 169 0.80 5.85 -4.67
CA LEU A 169 0.58 5.84 -6.11
C LEU A 169 0.64 4.40 -6.67
N GLY A 170 1.64 3.62 -6.29
CA GLY A 170 1.78 2.22 -6.71
C GLY A 170 0.61 1.33 -6.25
N SER A 171 0.14 1.52 -5.01
CA SER A 171 -1.07 0.84 -4.52
C SER A 171 -2.31 1.23 -5.33
N TYR A 172 -2.46 2.52 -5.68
CA TYR A 172 -3.54 3.00 -6.53
C TYR A 172 -3.45 2.44 -7.95
N SER A 173 -2.25 2.39 -8.54
CA SER A 173 -2.01 1.85 -9.88
C SER A 173 -2.43 0.37 -10.02
N LEU A 174 -2.51 -0.36 -8.92
CA LEU A 174 -2.91 -1.78 -8.86
C LEU A 174 -4.26 -1.99 -8.13
N LEU A 175 -4.93 -0.91 -7.71
CA LEU A 175 -6.18 -0.93 -6.95
C LEU A 175 -6.19 -1.95 -5.79
N VAL A 176 -5.10 -1.98 -5.04
CA VAL A 176 -4.94 -2.84 -3.84
C VAL A 176 -5.23 -2.06 -2.56
N CYS A 177 -5.41 -2.78 -1.46
CA CYS A 177 -5.86 -2.21 -0.19
C CYS A 177 -4.81 -1.37 0.56
N ASP A 178 -3.54 -1.33 0.14
CA ASP A 178 -2.46 -0.76 0.97
C ASP A 178 -2.61 0.76 1.18
N ALA A 179 -3.00 1.52 0.16
CA ALA A 179 -3.28 2.95 0.29
C ALA A 179 -4.54 3.21 1.14
N VAL A 180 -5.57 2.37 1.01
CA VAL A 180 -6.79 2.41 1.82
C VAL A 180 -6.46 2.14 3.30
N LEU A 181 -5.63 1.13 3.56
CA LEU A 181 -5.11 0.82 4.89
C LEU A 181 -4.35 2.01 5.48
N THR A 182 -3.41 2.59 4.73
CA THR A 182 -2.68 3.77 5.20
C THR A 182 -3.63 4.92 5.52
N GLY A 183 -4.64 5.15 4.68
CA GLY A 183 -5.68 6.14 4.92
C GLY A 183 -6.43 5.90 6.24
N PHE A 184 -6.89 4.67 6.48
CA PHE A 184 -7.56 4.31 7.73
C PHE A 184 -6.65 4.39 8.96
N LEU A 185 -5.37 4.01 8.84
CA LEU A 185 -4.40 4.16 9.92
C LEU A 185 -4.18 5.63 10.25
N VAL A 186 -4.09 6.52 9.26
CA VAL A 186 -3.97 7.96 9.50
C VAL A 186 -5.21 8.52 10.20
N ILE A 187 -6.41 8.13 9.75
CA ILE A 187 -7.67 8.50 10.40
C ILE A 187 -7.68 8.00 11.87
N THR A 188 -7.25 6.75 12.09
CA THR A 188 -7.15 6.14 13.42
C THR A 188 -6.20 6.94 14.32
N PHE A 189 -4.99 7.22 13.86
CA PHE A 189 -4.00 8.03 14.59
C PHE A 189 -4.51 9.44 14.88
N TRP A 190 -5.22 10.06 13.94
CA TRP A 190 -5.84 11.37 14.16
C TRP A 190 -6.86 11.31 15.30
N PHE A 191 -7.78 10.33 15.29
CA PHE A 191 -8.74 10.17 16.37
C PHE A 191 -8.08 9.85 17.72
N TYR A 192 -6.98 9.09 17.72
CA TYR A 192 -6.18 8.86 18.92
C TYR A 192 -5.63 10.17 19.49
N LYS A 193 -4.96 10.99 18.66
CA LYS A 193 -4.36 12.27 19.08
C LYS A 193 -5.42 13.31 19.46
N LYS A 194 -6.63 13.26 18.90
CA LYS A 194 -7.77 14.12 19.26
C LYS A 194 -8.65 13.55 20.39
N GLU A 195 -8.22 12.46 21.03
CA GLU A 195 -8.90 11.79 22.13
C GLU A 195 -10.34 11.35 21.81
N LYS A 196 -10.65 11.07 20.54
CA LYS A 196 -11.96 10.59 20.08
C LYS A 196 -12.04 9.07 20.16
N ARG A 197 -12.18 8.57 21.38
CA ARG A 197 -12.00 7.15 21.76
C ARG A 197 -12.85 6.15 20.98
N ILE A 198 -14.15 6.41 20.82
CA ILE A 198 -15.08 5.51 20.10
C ILE A 198 -14.67 5.39 18.64
N TRP A 199 -14.39 6.52 18.00
CA TRP A 199 -13.98 6.57 16.60
C TRP A 199 -12.61 5.95 16.38
N PHE A 200 -11.67 6.16 17.30
CA PHE A 200 -10.38 5.44 17.29
C PHE A 200 -10.58 3.92 17.33
N SER A 201 -11.42 3.43 18.23
CA SER A 201 -11.71 1.98 18.34
C SER A 201 -12.30 1.42 17.06
N LEU A 202 -13.27 2.13 16.48
CA LEU A 202 -13.95 1.71 15.25
C LEU A 202 -13.00 1.70 14.05
N PHE A 203 -12.29 2.80 13.81
CA PHE A 203 -11.36 2.92 12.67
C PHE A 203 -10.11 2.07 12.84
N GLY A 204 -9.66 1.83 14.07
CA GLY A 204 -8.61 0.86 14.37
C GLY A 204 -9.05 -0.57 14.00
N GLY A 205 -10.28 -0.95 14.36
CA GLY A 205 -10.86 -2.22 13.94
C GLY A 205 -11.02 -2.35 12.42
N ILE A 206 -11.49 -1.28 11.74
CA ILE A 206 -11.58 -1.24 10.27
C ILE A 206 -10.19 -1.36 9.62
N SER A 207 -9.17 -0.74 10.19
CA SER A 207 -7.79 -0.86 9.70
C SER A 207 -7.31 -2.31 9.76
N ILE A 208 -7.56 -3.01 10.88
CA ILE A 208 -7.22 -4.44 11.04
C ILE A 208 -8.00 -5.31 10.06
N LEU A 209 -9.29 -5.03 9.85
CA LEU A 209 -10.10 -5.73 8.83
C LEU A 209 -9.65 -5.43 7.39
N THR A 210 -9.01 -4.29 7.15
CA THR A 210 -8.45 -3.96 5.82
C THR A 210 -7.20 -4.79 5.56
N LYS A 211 -6.32 -4.85 6.56
CA LYS A 211 -5.13 -5.70 6.56
C LYS A 211 -4.69 -5.95 8.00
N GLU A 212 -4.41 -7.20 8.31
CA GLU A 212 -3.91 -7.66 9.60
C GLU A 212 -2.67 -6.88 10.10
N GLN A 213 -1.88 -6.33 9.18
CA GLN A 213 -0.66 -5.58 9.47
C GLN A 213 -0.95 -4.38 10.40
N ALA A 214 -2.16 -3.83 10.33
CA ALA A 214 -2.60 -2.75 11.22
C ALA A 214 -2.49 -3.14 12.71
N LEU A 215 -2.70 -4.41 13.06
CA LEU A 215 -2.60 -4.89 14.44
C LEU A 215 -1.19 -4.60 14.99
N PHE A 216 -0.16 -4.99 14.24
CA PHE A 216 1.23 -4.76 14.60
C PHE A 216 1.58 -3.28 14.62
N LEU A 217 0.97 -2.46 13.76
CA LEU A 217 1.25 -1.02 13.70
C LEU A 217 0.56 -0.21 14.81
N LEU A 218 -0.55 -0.71 15.36
CA LEU A 218 -1.24 -0.11 16.51
C LEU A 218 -0.69 -0.62 17.84
N PHE A 219 -0.11 -1.82 17.87
CA PHE A 219 0.45 -2.45 19.07
C PHE A 219 1.44 -1.57 19.87
N PRO A 220 2.36 -0.81 19.23
CA PRO A 220 3.27 0.11 19.92
C PRO A 220 2.60 1.17 20.79
N LEU A 221 1.42 1.66 20.38
CA LEU A 221 0.62 2.59 21.20
C LEU A 221 0.24 1.93 22.53
N GLY A 222 -0.10 0.63 22.49
CA GLY A 222 -0.46 -0.15 23.68
C GLY A 222 0.72 -0.31 24.64
N ILE A 223 1.92 -0.63 24.11
CA ILE A 223 3.15 -0.69 24.90
C ILE A 223 3.40 0.64 25.61
N GLU A 224 3.30 1.76 24.87
CA GLU A 224 3.54 3.07 25.44
C GLU A 224 2.51 3.42 26.52
N ALA A 225 1.23 3.16 26.27
CA ALA A 225 0.16 3.38 27.24
C ALA A 225 0.38 2.59 28.53
N LEU A 226 0.74 1.30 28.43
CA LEU A 226 1.05 0.45 29.58
C LEU A 226 2.29 0.93 30.34
N SER A 227 3.37 1.26 29.62
CA SER A 227 4.61 1.78 30.21
C SER A 227 4.38 3.08 30.99
N LYS A 228 3.53 3.98 30.45
CA LYS A 228 3.13 5.24 31.10
C LYS A 228 1.99 5.05 32.12
N LYS A 229 1.57 3.82 32.43
CA LYS A 229 0.45 3.49 33.33
C LYS A 229 -0.88 4.18 32.96
N LYS A 230 -1.09 4.47 31.67
CA LYS A 230 -2.33 5.05 31.14
C LYS A 230 -3.33 3.94 30.82
N TRP A 231 -3.91 3.35 31.85
CA TRP A 231 -4.82 2.21 31.72
C TRP A 231 -6.04 2.47 30.82
N LYS A 232 -6.58 3.70 30.86
CA LYS A 232 -7.70 4.08 29.99
C LYS A 232 -7.33 3.96 28.51
N ASP A 233 -6.17 4.47 28.14
CA ASP A 233 -5.68 4.41 26.76
C ASP A 233 -5.39 2.97 26.34
N ALA A 234 -4.81 2.16 27.24
CA ALA A 234 -4.59 0.73 26.97
C ALA A 234 -5.89 -0.04 26.67
N VAL A 235 -6.95 0.19 27.46
CA VAL A 235 -8.28 -0.44 27.22
C VAL A 235 -8.85 -0.02 25.87
N ILE A 236 -8.73 1.26 25.52
CA ILE A 236 -9.23 1.79 24.24
C ILE A 236 -8.44 1.23 23.05
N ILE A 237 -7.13 0.99 23.21
CA ILE A 237 -6.31 0.33 22.19
C ILE A 237 -6.73 -1.12 22.00
N VAL A 238 -6.97 -1.85 23.09
CA VAL A 238 -7.47 -3.24 23.03
C VAL A 238 -8.87 -3.30 22.40
N SER A 239 -9.72 -2.28 22.60
CA SER A 239 -11.08 -2.29 22.02
C SER A 239 -11.09 -2.20 20.49
N THR A 240 -9.99 -1.81 19.84
CA THR A 240 -9.84 -1.91 18.37
C THR A 240 -10.00 -3.35 17.85
N LEU A 241 -9.75 -4.36 18.70
CA LEU A 241 -9.89 -5.78 18.36
C LEU A 241 -11.34 -6.25 18.32
N PHE A 242 -12.29 -5.47 18.85
CA PHE A 242 -13.68 -5.91 18.97
C PHE A 242 -14.32 -6.21 17.61
N VAL A 243 -14.20 -5.29 16.64
CA VAL A 243 -14.77 -5.48 15.30
C VAL A 243 -14.09 -6.63 14.53
N PRO A 244 -12.75 -6.72 14.47
CA PRO A 244 -12.05 -7.89 13.92
C PRO A 244 -12.43 -9.22 14.58
N PHE A 245 -12.63 -9.23 15.91
CA PHE A 245 -13.02 -10.41 16.64
C PHE A 245 -14.41 -10.90 16.21
N LEU A 246 -15.40 -10.00 16.10
CA LEU A 246 -16.74 -10.35 15.62
C LEU A 246 -16.69 -10.94 14.21
N TRP A 247 -15.88 -10.34 13.32
CA TRP A 247 -15.69 -10.87 11.97
C TRP A 247 -15.02 -12.25 11.98
N ALA A 248 -13.99 -12.46 12.80
CA ALA A 248 -13.34 -13.75 12.93
C ALA A 248 -14.29 -14.84 13.45
N VAL A 249 -15.16 -14.52 14.41
CA VAL A 249 -16.23 -15.43 14.87
C VAL A 249 -17.17 -15.77 13.73
N PHE A 250 -17.62 -14.78 12.96
CA PHE A 250 -18.44 -15.02 11.76
C PHE A 250 -17.74 -15.92 10.75
N LEU A 251 -16.48 -15.66 10.41
CA LEU A 251 -15.72 -16.50 9.48
C LEU A 251 -15.61 -17.95 9.95
N ARG A 252 -15.42 -18.21 11.25
CA ARG A 252 -15.42 -19.59 11.77
C ARG A 252 -16.75 -20.31 11.60
N THR A 253 -17.88 -19.59 11.58
CA THR A 253 -19.18 -20.21 11.29
C THR A 253 -19.34 -20.56 9.82
N GLN A 254 -18.75 -19.77 8.92
CA GLN A 254 -18.83 -19.99 7.46
C GLN A 254 -17.79 -21.01 6.99
N PHE A 255 -16.61 -21.00 7.60
CA PHE A 255 -15.47 -21.81 7.24
C PHE A 255 -14.94 -22.51 8.50
N PRO A 256 -15.38 -23.75 8.80
CA PRO A 256 -14.99 -24.46 10.03
C PRO A 256 -13.48 -24.66 10.18
N ASN A 257 -12.77 -24.79 9.06
CA ASN A 257 -11.31 -24.94 9.03
C ASN A 257 -10.56 -23.60 9.05
N TRP A 258 -11.27 -22.48 9.14
CA TRP A 258 -10.63 -21.16 9.12
C TRP A 258 -9.82 -20.90 10.38
N SER A 259 -8.57 -20.50 10.19
CA SER A 259 -7.64 -20.19 11.28
C SER A 259 -6.84 -18.93 10.99
N PRO A 260 -6.63 -18.06 11.99
CA PRO A 260 -5.77 -16.88 11.85
C PRO A 260 -4.27 -17.23 11.80
N ALA A 261 -3.88 -18.50 11.96
CA ALA A 261 -2.51 -18.91 12.32
C ALA A 261 -1.51 -19.17 11.17
N ARG A 262 -1.73 -18.68 9.94
CA ARG A 262 -0.80 -18.89 8.80
C ARG A 262 0.30 -17.84 8.60
N PHE A 263 0.47 -16.89 9.53
CA PHE A 263 1.49 -15.83 9.39
C PHE A 263 2.94 -16.33 9.40
N THR A 264 3.19 -17.52 9.93
CA THR A 264 4.53 -18.11 10.03
C THR A 264 5.10 -18.48 8.66
N ASP A 265 4.26 -18.82 7.68
CA ASP A 265 4.71 -19.31 6.37
C ASP A 265 5.34 -18.20 5.50
N PHE A 266 5.09 -16.93 5.85
CA PHE A 266 5.63 -15.75 5.16
C PHE A 266 6.91 -15.21 5.81
N PHE A 267 7.33 -15.78 6.94
CA PHE A 267 8.42 -15.26 7.74
C PHE A 267 9.74 -15.94 7.36
N THR A 268 10.43 -15.36 6.38
CA THR A 268 11.75 -15.81 5.93
C THR A 268 12.74 -14.65 6.01
N PRO A 269 13.25 -14.32 7.21
CA PRO A 269 14.19 -13.22 7.41
C PRO A 269 15.39 -13.32 6.48
N LEU A 270 15.80 -12.18 5.92
CA LEU A 270 16.95 -12.05 5.01
C LEU A 270 16.83 -12.78 3.66
N ASP A 271 15.97 -13.79 3.51
CA ASP A 271 15.88 -14.58 2.28
C ASP A 271 15.56 -13.70 1.06
N GLY A 272 14.65 -12.74 1.20
CA GLY A 272 14.35 -11.79 0.14
C GLY A 272 15.55 -10.95 -0.31
N LEU A 273 16.32 -10.45 0.66
CA LEU A 273 17.51 -9.63 0.42
C LEU A 273 18.65 -10.45 -0.17
N ILE A 274 18.88 -11.66 0.36
CA ILE A 274 19.91 -12.60 -0.13
C ILE A 274 19.54 -13.09 -1.53
N GLY A 275 18.28 -13.43 -1.76
CA GLY A 275 17.76 -13.84 -3.06
C GLY A 275 17.96 -12.74 -4.11
N TYR A 276 17.60 -11.50 -3.78
CA TYR A 276 17.82 -10.37 -4.68
C TYR A 276 19.30 -10.06 -4.89
N TRP A 277 20.13 -10.18 -3.86
CA TRP A 277 21.59 -10.05 -3.98
C TRP A 277 22.18 -11.12 -4.90
N LYS A 278 21.72 -12.38 -4.81
CA LYS A 278 22.12 -13.46 -5.73
C LYS A 278 21.66 -13.16 -7.16
N GLU A 279 20.44 -12.64 -7.34
CA GLU A 279 19.92 -12.25 -8.65
C GLU A 279 20.78 -11.17 -9.30
N ILE A 280 21.15 -10.13 -8.53
CA ILE A 280 22.05 -9.07 -8.99
C ILE A 280 23.42 -9.66 -9.32
N ASN A 281 24.03 -10.44 -8.44
CA ASN A 281 25.41 -10.93 -8.63
C ASN A 281 25.56 -12.12 -9.59
N HIS A 282 24.47 -12.62 -10.17
CA HIS A 282 24.53 -13.76 -11.07
C HIS A 282 25.35 -13.43 -12.34
N PRO A 283 26.27 -14.29 -12.82
CA PRO A 283 27.16 -14.03 -13.97
C PRO A 283 26.45 -13.67 -15.28
N SER A 284 25.15 -13.95 -15.39
CA SER A 284 24.27 -13.42 -16.45
C SER A 284 24.08 -11.88 -16.39
N MET A 285 24.83 -11.19 -15.54
CA MET A 285 24.92 -9.74 -15.40
C MET A 285 25.19 -8.99 -16.72
N VAL A 286 25.82 -9.60 -17.71
CA VAL A 286 26.18 -8.94 -18.98
C VAL A 286 25.12 -9.16 -20.06
N PHE A 287 24.04 -9.91 -19.81
CA PHE A 287 23.04 -10.20 -20.85
C PHE A 287 22.33 -8.94 -21.40
N PHE A 288 22.21 -7.88 -20.60
CA PHE A 288 21.69 -6.61 -21.12
C PHE A 288 22.70 -5.88 -22.03
N LEU A 289 24.00 -6.12 -21.87
CA LEU A 289 25.06 -5.64 -22.76
C LEU A 289 25.15 -6.49 -24.04
N GLN A 290 24.64 -7.72 -24.00
CA GLN A 290 24.51 -8.63 -25.14
C GLN A 290 23.12 -8.54 -25.81
N ALA A 291 22.28 -7.60 -25.38
CA ALA A 291 20.95 -7.41 -25.95
C ALA A 291 21.04 -6.99 -27.43
N PRO A 292 20.08 -7.41 -28.27
CA PRO A 292 20.12 -7.15 -29.72
C PRO A 292 20.04 -5.66 -30.08
N ASN A 293 19.53 -4.82 -29.18
CA ASN A 293 19.53 -3.37 -29.33
C ASN A 293 19.61 -2.67 -27.97
N PHE A 294 20.00 -1.39 -28.00
CA PHE A 294 20.17 -0.56 -26.80
C PHE A 294 18.88 -0.43 -25.97
N GLU A 295 17.73 -0.29 -26.63
CA GLU A 295 16.42 -0.15 -25.97
C GLU A 295 16.06 -1.40 -25.14
N THR A 296 16.20 -2.60 -25.73
CA THR A 296 15.96 -3.86 -25.02
C THR A 296 16.96 -4.04 -23.87
N GLY A 297 18.22 -3.67 -24.09
CA GLY A 297 19.25 -3.66 -23.05
C GLY A 297 18.86 -2.77 -21.86
N LEU A 298 18.40 -1.54 -22.12
CA LEU A 298 17.93 -0.62 -21.09
C LEU A 298 16.71 -1.15 -20.34
N ILE A 299 15.73 -1.74 -21.03
CA ILE A 299 14.54 -2.32 -20.39
C ILE A 299 14.92 -3.48 -19.46
N LEU A 300 15.83 -4.37 -19.91
CA LEU A 300 16.32 -5.49 -19.11
C LEU A 300 17.11 -5.01 -17.89
N PHE A 301 18.00 -4.04 -18.09
CA PHE A 301 18.74 -3.39 -17.01
C PHE A 301 17.79 -2.77 -15.99
N ALA A 302 16.83 -1.96 -16.44
CA ALA A 302 15.88 -1.28 -15.57
C ALA A 302 15.00 -2.26 -14.80
N LYS A 303 14.53 -3.35 -15.42
CA LYS A 303 13.78 -4.41 -14.72
C LYS A 303 14.61 -5.05 -13.61
N LYS A 304 15.86 -5.42 -13.90
CA LYS A 304 16.74 -6.09 -12.95
C LYS A 304 17.07 -5.18 -11.75
N PHE A 305 17.47 -3.94 -11.99
CA PHE A 305 17.90 -2.99 -10.96
C PHE A 305 16.77 -2.13 -10.36
N SER A 306 15.52 -2.30 -10.80
CA SER A 306 14.35 -1.53 -10.32
C SER A 306 14.15 -1.55 -8.81
N ARG A 307 14.62 -2.60 -8.12
CA ARG A 307 14.49 -2.78 -6.67
C ARG A 307 15.67 -2.19 -5.88
N VAL A 308 16.75 -1.74 -6.53
CA VAL A 308 17.88 -1.09 -5.85
C VAL A 308 17.46 0.18 -5.09
N PRO A 309 16.68 1.12 -5.68
CA PRO A 309 16.19 2.28 -4.94
C PRO A 309 15.36 1.89 -3.69
N ILE A 310 14.59 0.81 -3.78
CA ILE A 310 13.81 0.29 -2.64
C ILE A 310 14.74 -0.26 -1.55
N PHE A 311 15.79 -0.97 -1.92
CA PHE A 311 16.82 -1.43 -0.98
C PHE A 311 17.56 -0.27 -0.31
N ILE A 312 17.91 0.78 -1.07
CA ILE A 312 18.51 2.00 -0.51
C ILE A 312 17.54 2.65 0.48
N LEU A 313 16.25 2.74 0.15
CA LEU A 313 15.25 3.28 1.05
C LEU A 313 15.13 2.47 2.34
N PHE A 314 15.17 1.13 2.24
CA PHE A 314 15.21 0.24 3.40
C PHE A 314 16.41 0.56 4.31
N ALA A 315 17.63 0.62 3.75
CA ALA A 315 18.83 0.93 4.50
C ALA A 315 18.79 2.32 5.16
N VAL A 316 18.28 3.32 4.44
CA VAL A 316 18.04 4.66 4.99
C VAL A 316 17.00 4.62 6.12
N GLY A 317 15.93 3.83 5.99
CA GLY A 317 14.94 3.62 7.05
C GLY A 317 15.57 3.04 8.33
N LEU A 318 16.45 2.04 8.20
CA LEU A 318 17.22 1.49 9.31
C LEU A 318 18.17 2.52 9.94
N PHE A 319 18.77 3.38 9.11
CA PHE A 319 19.60 4.47 9.61
C PHE A 319 18.78 5.49 10.41
N ILE A 320 17.60 5.89 9.94
CA ILE A 320 16.72 6.82 10.68
C ILE A 320 16.36 6.24 12.05
N LEU A 321 16.08 4.93 12.12
CA LEU A 321 15.81 4.21 13.38
C LEU A 321 16.95 4.28 14.39
N SER A 322 18.15 4.70 14.00
CA SER A 322 19.30 4.91 14.89
C SER A 322 19.46 6.38 15.31
N SER A 323 18.70 7.29 14.68
CA SER A 323 18.74 8.74 14.92
C SER A 323 17.70 9.21 15.95
N GLY A 324 17.74 10.51 16.27
CA GLY A 324 16.79 11.17 17.16
C GLY A 324 16.96 10.82 18.65
N ASN A 325 16.03 11.31 19.46
CA ASN A 325 15.99 11.12 20.90
C ASN A 325 15.16 9.88 21.28
N TRP A 326 15.83 8.88 21.85
CA TRP A 326 15.22 7.61 22.30
C TRP A 326 14.11 7.76 23.35
N LYS A 327 14.01 8.92 24.01
CA LYS A 327 12.95 9.19 25.01
C LYS A 327 11.66 9.76 24.41
N LYS A 328 11.67 10.18 23.13
CA LYS A 328 10.53 10.81 22.46
C LYS A 328 9.92 9.86 21.42
N GLY A 329 8.59 9.86 21.31
CA GLY A 329 7.86 9.11 20.28
C GLY A 329 8.19 7.62 20.24
N ILE A 330 8.30 6.95 21.39
CA ILE A 330 8.72 5.54 21.47
C ILE A 330 7.73 4.64 20.71
N ALA A 331 6.43 4.92 20.83
CA ALA A 331 5.41 4.17 20.10
C ALA A 331 5.58 4.33 18.59
N GLU A 332 5.71 5.56 18.09
CA GLU A 332 5.86 5.86 16.68
C GLU A 332 7.18 5.31 16.10
N ARG A 333 8.27 5.37 16.87
CA ARG A 333 9.55 4.75 16.51
C ARG A 333 9.43 3.23 16.39
N LEU A 334 8.81 2.58 17.37
CA LEU A 334 8.61 1.14 17.35
C LEU A 334 7.67 0.72 16.22
N ALA A 335 6.63 1.51 15.92
CA ALA A 335 5.76 1.25 14.78
C ALA A 335 6.52 1.39 13.45
N PHE A 336 7.36 2.42 13.28
CA PHE A 336 8.22 2.55 12.11
C PHE A 336 9.24 1.40 12.01
N PHE A 337 9.78 0.94 13.15
CA PHE A 337 10.60 -0.27 13.21
C PHE A 337 9.85 -1.50 12.71
N LEU A 338 8.60 -1.70 13.13
CA LEU A 338 7.78 -2.83 12.67
C LEU A 338 7.49 -2.76 11.17
N VAL A 339 7.37 -1.57 10.58
CA VAL A 339 7.30 -1.42 9.12
C VAL A 339 8.59 -1.92 8.47
N MET A 340 9.75 -1.44 8.91
CA MET A 340 11.06 -1.90 8.37
C MET A 340 11.25 -3.41 8.59
N PHE A 341 10.88 -3.92 9.76
CA PHE A 341 10.97 -5.33 10.10
C PHE A 341 10.09 -6.19 9.19
N SER A 342 8.90 -5.72 8.81
CA SER A 342 8.05 -6.45 7.85
C SER A 342 8.74 -6.60 6.49
N ILE A 343 9.41 -5.55 6.00
CA ILE A 343 10.15 -5.56 4.72
C ILE A 343 11.35 -6.51 4.81
N PHE A 344 12.05 -6.48 5.95
CA PHE A 344 13.18 -7.36 6.24
C PHE A 344 12.80 -8.86 6.28
N SER A 345 11.59 -9.16 6.76
CA SER A 345 11.10 -10.52 6.96
C SER A 345 10.47 -11.14 5.70
N ALA A 346 10.31 -10.34 4.65
CA ALA A 346 9.67 -10.76 3.42
C ALA A 346 10.57 -11.68 2.58
N GLY A 347 10.04 -12.83 2.17
CA GLY A 347 10.75 -13.80 1.34
C GLY A 347 10.99 -13.37 -0.10
N TYR A 348 11.91 -14.07 -0.77
CA TYR A 348 12.28 -13.73 -2.14
C TYR A 348 11.14 -13.97 -3.14
N VAL A 349 10.61 -15.19 -3.18
CA VAL A 349 9.66 -15.63 -4.22
C VAL A 349 8.39 -14.77 -4.23
N LEU A 350 7.82 -14.49 -3.06
CA LEU A 350 6.53 -13.81 -2.94
C LEU A 350 6.64 -12.28 -2.96
N TYR A 351 7.74 -11.71 -2.49
CA TYR A 351 7.86 -10.25 -2.35
C TYR A 351 9.02 -9.68 -3.14
N TRP A 352 10.26 -10.05 -2.80
CA TRP A 352 11.44 -9.41 -3.38
C TRP A 352 11.68 -9.75 -4.87
N SER A 353 11.03 -10.77 -5.42
CA SER A 353 11.02 -11.10 -6.85
C SER A 353 10.34 -10.03 -7.71
N SER A 354 9.39 -9.29 -7.14
CA SER A 354 8.57 -8.30 -7.84
C SER A 354 8.72 -6.92 -7.21
N TYR A 355 9.01 -5.91 -8.04
CA TYR A 355 9.08 -4.52 -7.60
C TYR A 355 7.75 -4.09 -6.94
N GLU A 356 6.62 -4.44 -7.53
CA GLU A 356 5.28 -4.10 -7.06
C GLU A 356 5.04 -4.64 -5.66
N ASN A 357 5.39 -5.91 -5.39
CA ASN A 357 5.16 -6.54 -4.11
C ASN A 357 6.02 -5.92 -2.99
N VAL A 358 7.33 -5.75 -3.22
CA VAL A 358 8.21 -5.16 -2.20
C VAL A 358 7.92 -3.66 -1.99
N SER A 359 7.60 -2.91 -3.04
CA SER A 359 7.28 -1.48 -2.96
C SER A 359 6.04 -1.23 -2.10
N ARG A 360 5.00 -2.07 -2.22
CA ARG A 360 3.78 -1.99 -1.40
C ARG A 360 4.02 -2.15 0.10
N MET A 361 5.10 -2.80 0.52
CA MET A 361 5.42 -2.94 1.94
C MET A 361 5.82 -1.61 2.59
N PHE A 362 6.22 -0.62 1.78
CA PHE A 362 6.51 0.74 2.23
C PHE A 362 5.29 1.67 2.21
N THR A 363 4.09 1.21 1.83
CA THR A 363 2.92 2.11 1.69
C THR A 363 2.55 2.84 2.98
N VAL A 364 2.76 2.21 4.13
CA VAL A 364 2.55 2.83 5.45
C VAL A 364 3.77 3.61 5.96
N SER A 365 4.98 3.35 5.46
CA SER A 365 6.21 3.89 6.06
C SER A 365 6.26 5.42 6.04
N THR A 366 5.76 6.04 4.97
CA THR A 366 5.67 7.51 4.86
C THR A 366 4.81 8.12 5.98
N ALA A 367 3.62 7.58 6.25
CA ALA A 367 2.75 8.10 7.31
C ALA A 367 3.38 7.93 8.70
N PHE A 368 3.95 6.75 8.97
CA PHE A 368 4.56 6.45 10.27
C PHE A 368 5.85 7.22 10.54
N LEU A 369 6.66 7.49 9.50
CA LEU A 369 7.80 8.39 9.63
C LEU A 369 7.35 9.81 9.99
N ILE A 370 6.24 10.28 9.38
CA ILE A 370 5.69 11.60 9.70
C ILE A 370 5.19 11.61 11.15
N PHE A 371 4.43 10.61 11.60
CA PHE A 371 4.00 10.53 13.00
C PHE A 371 5.18 10.58 13.97
N TRP A 372 6.26 9.86 13.67
CA TRP A 372 7.45 9.92 14.50
C TRP A 372 8.12 11.30 14.47
N LYS A 373 8.23 11.95 13.30
CA LYS A 373 8.78 13.30 13.16
C LYS A 373 8.00 14.34 13.99
N LEU A 374 6.68 14.17 14.13
CA LEU A 374 5.86 15.07 14.93
C LEU A 374 6.16 14.96 16.44
N GLU A 375 6.55 13.79 16.92
CA GLU A 375 6.95 13.58 18.31
C GLU A 375 8.44 13.91 18.56
N ASP A 376 9.29 13.71 17.55
CA ASP A 376 10.73 13.98 17.62
C ASP A 376 11.27 14.66 16.35
N ASP A 377 11.41 15.97 16.42
CA ASP A 377 11.95 16.79 15.33
C ASP A 377 13.45 16.56 15.08
N SER A 378 14.16 15.90 16.00
CA SER A 378 15.61 15.67 15.89
C SER A 378 16.00 14.48 14.99
N ILE A 379 15.03 13.70 14.50
CA ILE A 379 15.31 12.60 13.57
C ILE A 379 15.90 13.12 12.25
N SER A 380 16.83 12.36 11.68
CA SER A 380 17.50 12.70 10.42
C SER A 380 16.81 12.02 9.24
N ASP A 381 15.71 12.63 8.77
CA ASP A 381 14.80 12.08 7.77
C ASP A 381 15.07 12.55 6.33
N PHE A 382 15.99 13.51 6.14
CA PHE A 382 16.23 14.14 4.85
C PHE A 382 16.58 13.15 3.72
N ALA A 383 17.48 12.20 3.99
CA ALA A 383 17.88 11.18 3.01
C ALA A 383 16.69 10.31 2.57
N TYR A 384 15.76 10.01 3.49
CA TYR A 384 14.58 9.21 3.17
C TYR A 384 13.67 9.91 2.18
N TRP A 385 13.47 11.22 2.36
CA TRP A 385 12.64 12.02 1.45
C TRP A 385 13.28 12.17 0.07
N ILE A 386 14.61 12.31 -0.01
CA ILE A 386 15.32 12.31 -1.29
C ILE A 386 15.09 10.99 -2.02
N VAL A 387 15.38 9.86 -1.37
CA VAL A 387 15.25 8.54 -2.00
C VAL A 387 13.80 8.26 -2.39
N THR A 388 12.83 8.60 -1.52
CA THR A 388 11.40 8.49 -1.82
C THR A 388 11.02 9.32 -3.04
N GLY A 389 11.49 10.58 -3.13
CA GLY A 389 11.26 11.44 -4.29
C GLY A 389 11.87 10.88 -5.58
N SER A 390 13.08 10.32 -5.51
CA SER A 390 13.70 9.64 -6.65
C SER A 390 12.89 8.41 -7.10
N ILE A 391 12.31 7.65 -6.17
CA ILE A 391 11.47 6.49 -6.50
C ILE A 391 10.20 6.93 -7.24
N VAL A 392 9.59 8.07 -6.90
CA VAL A 392 8.43 8.61 -7.65
C VAL A 392 8.80 8.83 -9.12
N PHE A 393 9.95 9.46 -9.37
CA PHE A 393 10.41 9.71 -10.73
C PHE A 393 10.68 8.40 -11.49
N ILE A 394 11.37 7.44 -10.86
CA ILE A 394 11.63 6.12 -11.44
C ILE A 394 10.33 5.36 -11.71
N PHE A 395 9.35 5.46 -10.83
CA PHE A 395 8.04 4.84 -11.00
C PHE A 395 7.31 5.39 -12.24
N LEU A 396 7.31 6.71 -12.44
CA LEU A 396 6.72 7.34 -13.62
C LEU A 396 7.46 6.96 -14.91
N LEU A 397 8.80 6.92 -14.87
CA LEU A 397 9.59 6.42 -16.01
C LEU A 397 9.25 4.97 -16.33
N LYS A 398 9.08 4.13 -15.30
CA LYS A 398 8.70 2.73 -15.47
C LYS A 398 7.32 2.60 -16.13
N LEU A 399 6.33 3.38 -15.69
CA LEU A 399 5.01 3.38 -16.31
C LEU A 399 5.04 3.87 -17.75
N THR A 400 5.86 4.88 -18.05
CA THR A 400 5.89 5.50 -19.39
C THR A 400 6.65 4.66 -20.42
N PHE A 401 7.83 4.12 -20.05
CA PHE A 401 8.78 3.58 -21.03
C PHE A 401 9.10 2.08 -20.86
N ILE A 402 9.00 1.53 -19.63
CA ILE A 402 9.52 0.18 -19.34
C ILE A 402 8.40 -0.87 -19.31
N SER A 403 7.23 -0.51 -18.80
CA SER A 403 6.14 -1.45 -18.60
C SER A 403 5.45 -1.74 -19.94
N SER A 404 5.64 -2.94 -20.47
CA SER A 404 4.93 -3.44 -21.66
C SER A 404 3.51 -3.88 -21.32
N ALA A 405 2.62 -3.85 -22.31
CA ALA A 405 1.32 -4.51 -22.20
C ALA A 405 1.55 -6.01 -21.99
N LEU A 406 0.89 -6.57 -20.98
CA LEU A 406 0.82 -8.01 -20.80
C LEU A 406 -0.19 -8.61 -21.79
N PRO A 407 -0.07 -9.90 -22.17
CA PRO A 407 -1.10 -10.55 -22.97
C PRO A 407 -2.46 -10.50 -22.27
N TYR A 408 -3.47 -10.01 -22.98
CA TYR A 408 -4.82 -9.84 -22.46
C TYR A 408 -5.87 -10.19 -23.51
N GLU A 409 -7.09 -10.43 -23.03
CA GLU A 409 -8.30 -10.45 -23.84
C GLU A 409 -9.38 -9.55 -23.22
N ILE A 410 -10.40 -9.24 -24.02
CA ILE A 410 -11.57 -8.51 -23.55
C ILE A 410 -12.66 -9.54 -23.23
N TRP A 411 -13.09 -9.57 -21.96
CA TRP A 411 -14.11 -10.47 -21.47
C TRP A 411 -15.45 -10.22 -22.16
N LYS A 412 -16.13 -11.28 -22.60
CA LYS A 412 -17.37 -11.18 -23.40
C LYS A 412 -18.65 -11.31 -22.58
#